data_AF-A0A8J2R261-F1
#
_entry.id   AF-A0A8J2R261-F1
#
_cell.length_a   1.000
_cell.length_b   1.000
_cell.length_c   1.000
_cell.angle_alpha   90.00
_cell.angle_beta   90.00
_cell.angle_gamma   90.00
#
_symmetry.space_group_name_H-M   'P 1'
#
loop_
_entity.id
_entity.type
_entity.pdbx_description
1 polymer ?
#
loop_
_entity_poly.entity_id
_entity_poly.type
_entity_poly.pdbx_seq_one_letter_code
_entity_poly.pdbx_strand_id
1 'polypeptide(L)'
;MNPVIALDCEMVGSGNRSILAKVSVVDEDGRVLLNCFVKPTDTVTDYRSSVHGITARDLEGGESFNTVQRKVAELLKGRILVGHSLDFDLEVLNLSHPEHNKRDFAKHPMFMKNGQPRSLKDLAREHLNKNIQEGHHDSLEDARTCMELYKKFYRQW
;
A
#
# COMPACT_ATOMS: atom_id res chain seq x y z
N MET A 1 -12.52 -1.24 -19.92
CA MET A 1 -11.62 -1.79 -18.89
C MET A 1 -12.06 -1.24 -17.55
N ASN A 2 -12.03 -2.04 -16.49
CA ASN A 2 -12.27 -1.53 -15.14
C ASN A 2 -11.16 -0.52 -14.79
N PRO A 3 -11.48 0.63 -14.17
CA PRO A 3 -10.46 1.57 -13.72
C PRO A 3 -9.47 0.89 -12.78
N VAL A 4 -8.20 1.26 -12.86
CA VAL A 4 -7.13 0.67 -12.04
C VAL A 4 -6.66 1.70 -11.02
N ILE A 5 -6.43 1.25 -9.79
CA ILE A 5 -5.80 2.04 -8.73
C ILE A 5 -4.72 1.22 -8.05
N ALA A 6 -3.72 1.90 -7.49
CA ALA A 6 -2.75 1.28 -6.60
C ALA A 6 -2.90 1.81 -5.18
N LEU A 7 -2.69 0.93 -4.20
CA LEU A 7 -2.83 1.21 -2.78
C LEU A 7 -1.61 0.69 -2.03
N ASP A 8 -1.18 1.45 -1.03
CA ASP A 8 -0.20 1.04 -0.04
C ASP A 8 -0.48 1.73 1.30
N CYS A 9 -0.22 1.03 2.40
CA CYS A 9 -0.39 1.53 3.75
C CYS A 9 0.91 1.44 4.56
N GLU A 10 1.12 2.42 5.44
CA GLU A 10 2.07 2.30 6.54
C GLU A 10 1.32 1.95 7.84
N MET A 11 1.94 1.13 8.68
CA MET A 11 1.33 0.64 9.91
C MET A 11 2.24 0.81 11.12
N VAL A 12 1.65 1.25 12.23
CA VAL A 12 2.30 1.25 13.55
C VAL A 12 1.87 0.02 14.36
N GLY A 13 2.64 -0.33 15.38
CA GLY A 13 2.37 -1.42 16.31
C GLY A 13 1.47 -1.02 17.48
N SER A 14 0.49 -1.86 17.79
CA SER A 14 -0.33 -1.83 19.01
C SER A 14 -0.31 -3.21 19.66
N GLY A 15 0.60 -3.40 20.63
CA GLY A 15 0.88 -4.71 21.20
C GLY A 15 1.50 -5.64 20.16
N ASN A 16 0.84 -6.77 19.89
CA ASN A 16 1.24 -7.75 18.87
C ASN A 16 0.56 -7.53 17.51
N ARG A 17 -0.25 -6.48 17.33
CA ARG A 17 -0.98 -6.19 16.10
C ARG A 17 -0.42 -4.97 15.38
N SER A 18 -0.68 -4.90 14.08
CA SER A 18 -0.46 -3.70 13.26
C SER A 18 -1.77 -2.91 13.14
N ILE A 19 -1.69 -1.59 13.22
CA ILE A 19 -2.83 -0.69 12.96
C ILE A 19 -2.42 0.38 11.95
N LEU A 20 -3.40 0.86 11.17
CA LEU A 20 -3.18 1.82 10.09
C LEU A 20 -2.63 3.15 10.61
N ALA A 21 -1.56 3.65 9.98
CA ALA A 21 -0.91 4.91 10.30
C ALA A 21 -0.97 5.92 9.15
N LYS A 22 -0.82 5.43 7.91
CA LYS A 22 -0.92 6.24 6.69
C LYS A 22 -1.46 5.36 5.56
N VAL A 23 -2.24 5.93 4.64
CA VAL A 23 -2.67 5.27 3.41
C VAL A 23 -2.44 6.18 2.22
N SER A 24 -1.98 5.59 1.13
CA SER A 24 -1.83 6.24 -0.17
C SER A 24 -2.57 5.46 -1.25
N VAL A 25 -3.33 6.17 -2.08
CA VAL A 25 -4.04 5.61 -3.24
C VAL A 25 -3.78 6.49 -4.45
N VAL A 26 -3.39 5.87 -5.57
CA VAL A 26 -3.13 6.57 -6.83
C VAL A 26 -3.93 5.99 -8.00
N ASP A 27 -4.21 6.81 -9.01
CA ASP A 27 -4.81 6.38 -10.27
C ASP A 27 -3.78 5.75 -11.24
N GLU A 28 -4.23 5.38 -12.43
CA GLU A 28 -3.41 4.75 -13.49
C GLU A 28 -2.28 5.65 -14.02
N ASP A 29 -2.37 6.97 -13.80
CA ASP A 29 -1.35 7.95 -14.16
C ASP A 29 -0.43 8.29 -12.97
N GLY A 30 -0.63 7.65 -11.82
CA GLY A 30 0.12 7.92 -10.59
C GLY A 30 -0.30 9.22 -9.89
N ARG A 31 -1.45 9.82 -10.28
CA ARG A 31 -2.02 10.97 -9.58
C ARG A 31 -2.63 10.52 -8.26
N VAL A 32 -2.47 11.36 -7.24
CA VAL A 32 -2.93 11.07 -5.89
C VAL A 32 -4.45 11.18 -5.82
N LEU A 33 -5.10 10.08 -5.42
CA LEU A 33 -6.53 10.03 -5.09
C LEU A 33 -6.75 10.17 -3.58
N LEU A 34 -5.84 9.62 -2.78
CA LEU A 34 -5.81 9.75 -1.33
C LEU A 34 -4.35 9.66 -0.85
N ASN A 35 -3.96 10.51 0.10
CA ASN A 35 -2.68 10.41 0.81
C ASN A 35 -2.86 11.12 2.15
N CYS A 36 -3.02 10.35 3.23
CA CYS A 36 -3.31 10.93 4.54
C CYS A 36 -2.80 10.05 5.68
N PHE A 37 -2.39 10.71 6.77
CA PHE A 37 -2.19 10.08 8.07
C PHE A 37 -3.53 9.73 8.72
N VAL A 38 -3.53 8.69 9.55
CA VAL A 38 -4.72 8.15 10.20
C VAL A 38 -4.54 8.18 11.71
N LYS A 39 -5.56 8.65 12.43
CA LYS A 39 -5.59 8.57 13.89
C LYS A 39 -5.61 7.10 14.32
N PRO A 40 -4.71 6.68 15.23
CA PRO A 40 -4.66 5.32 15.75
C PRO A 40 -6.01 4.93 16.36
N THR A 41 -6.44 3.70 16.11
CA THR A 41 -7.65 3.13 16.72
C THR A 41 -7.39 2.56 18.11
N ASP A 42 -6.14 2.30 18.45
CA ASP A 42 -5.66 1.72 19.70
C ASP A 42 -4.36 2.42 20.16
N THR A 43 -3.92 2.13 21.38
CA THR A 43 -2.64 2.62 21.93
C THR A 43 -1.46 2.16 21.09
N VAL A 44 -0.72 3.11 20.51
CA VAL A 44 0.52 2.81 19.79
C VAL A 44 1.62 2.43 20.78
N THR A 45 2.15 1.21 20.64
CA THR A 45 3.26 0.70 21.45
C THR A 45 4.60 0.77 20.72
N ASP A 46 4.56 0.81 19.38
CA ASP A 46 5.76 0.95 18.54
C ASP A 46 5.41 1.72 17.27
N TYR A 47 6.04 2.87 17.06
CA TYR A 47 5.82 3.67 15.86
C TYR A 47 6.54 3.13 14.63
N ARG A 48 7.48 2.19 14.77
CA ARG A 48 8.26 1.66 13.64
C ARG A 48 8.88 2.76 12.78
N SER A 49 9.23 3.90 13.39
CA SER A 49 9.72 5.09 12.68
C SER A 49 11.01 4.84 11.92
N SER A 50 11.80 3.82 12.31
CA SER A 50 12.95 3.38 11.52
C SER A 50 12.57 2.86 10.12
N VAL A 51 11.36 2.31 9.97
CA VAL A 51 10.82 1.81 8.69
C VAL A 51 10.30 2.96 7.86
N HIS A 52 9.36 3.77 8.38
CA HIS A 52 8.58 4.72 7.57
C HIS A 52 8.61 6.18 8.06
N GLY A 53 9.43 6.50 9.07
CA GLY A 53 9.62 7.87 9.56
C GLY A 53 8.45 8.47 10.36
N ILE A 54 7.24 7.89 10.31
CA ILE A 54 6.06 8.36 11.04
C ILE A 54 6.31 8.49 12.55
N THR A 55 5.89 9.62 13.10
CA THR A 55 5.98 9.98 14.53
C THR A 55 4.59 10.14 15.15
N ALA A 56 4.54 10.24 16.49
CA ALA A 56 3.31 10.55 17.22
C ALA A 56 2.62 11.82 16.70
N ARG A 57 3.41 12.85 16.39
CA ARG A 57 2.92 14.16 15.94
C ARG A 57 2.22 14.08 14.58
N ASP A 58 2.70 13.22 13.68
CA ASP A 58 2.08 13.02 12.36
C ASP A 58 0.67 12.43 12.51
N LEU A 59 0.48 11.56 13.49
CA LEU A 59 -0.78 10.86 13.73
C LEU A 59 -1.82 11.69 14.50
N GLU A 60 -1.39 12.64 15.34
CA GLU A 60 -2.30 13.55 16.07
C GLU A 60 -3.19 14.37 15.11
N GLY A 61 -2.62 14.81 13.99
CA GLY A 61 -3.30 15.56 12.94
C GLY A 61 -4.04 14.70 11.90
N GLY A 62 -3.96 13.37 12.02
CA GLY A 62 -4.52 12.44 11.04
C GLY A 62 -6.04 12.49 10.92
N GLU A 63 -6.56 11.93 9.84
CA GLU A 63 -7.99 11.71 9.68
C GLU A 63 -8.47 10.55 10.57
N SER A 64 -9.75 10.54 10.95
CA SER A 64 -10.29 9.41 11.71
C SER A 64 -10.34 8.15 10.84
N PHE A 65 -9.99 7.00 11.43
CA PHE A 65 -10.00 5.70 10.76
C PHE A 65 -11.29 5.46 9.96
N ASN A 66 -12.46 5.68 10.58
CA ASN A 66 -13.76 5.47 9.92
C ASN A 66 -13.95 6.34 8.67
N THR A 67 -13.38 7.54 8.64
CA THR A 67 -13.46 8.43 7.46
C THR A 67 -12.57 7.91 6.35
N VAL A 68 -11.34 7.55 6.69
CA VAL A 68 -10.36 6.99 5.75
C VAL A 68 -10.84 5.67 5.17
N GLN A 69 -11.31 4.75 6.02
CA GLN A 69 -11.87 3.46 5.60
C GLN A 69 -13.00 3.65 4.59
N ARG A 70 -13.96 4.55 4.85
CA ARG A 70 -15.03 4.84 3.88
C ARG A 70 -14.50 5.40 2.57
N LYS A 71 -13.55 6.34 2.60
CA LYS A 71 -12.93 6.89 1.39
C LYS A 71 -12.26 5.79 0.57
N VAL A 72 -11.47 4.93 1.20
CA VAL A 72 -10.80 3.80 0.52
C VAL A 72 -11.84 2.81 -0.02
N ALA A 73 -12.85 2.44 0.77
CA ALA A 73 -13.90 1.54 0.32
C ALA A 73 -14.63 2.05 -0.93
N GLU A 74 -14.96 3.35 -0.99
CA GLU A 74 -15.53 3.96 -2.20
C GLU A 74 -14.57 3.93 -3.39
N LEU A 75 -13.28 4.21 -3.17
CA LEU A 75 -12.26 4.15 -4.22
C LEU A 75 -12.10 2.73 -4.80
N LEU A 76 -12.21 1.68 -3.97
CA LEU A 76 -12.06 0.28 -4.40
C LEU A 76 -13.22 -0.23 -5.27
N LYS A 77 -14.42 0.36 -5.20
CA LYS A 77 -15.63 -0.18 -5.85
C LYS A 77 -15.47 -0.28 -7.37
N GLY A 78 -15.62 -1.49 -7.90
CA GLY A 78 -15.61 -1.77 -9.34
C GLY A 78 -14.25 -1.55 -10.01
N ARG A 79 -13.16 -1.44 -9.23
CA ARG A 79 -11.81 -1.19 -9.74
C ARG A 79 -10.92 -2.43 -9.62
N ILE A 80 -9.85 -2.44 -10.39
CA ILE A 80 -8.72 -3.34 -10.21
C ILE A 80 -7.79 -2.71 -9.16
N LEU A 81 -7.40 -3.48 -8.15
CA LEU A 81 -6.51 -3.06 -7.08
C LEU A 81 -5.11 -3.62 -7.29
N VAL A 82 -4.13 -2.74 -7.43
CA VAL A 82 -2.71 -3.07 -7.58
C VAL A 82 -1.97 -2.79 -6.29
N GLY A 83 -1.02 -3.64 -5.90
CA GLY A 83 -0.16 -3.40 -4.74
C GLY A 83 0.84 -4.53 -4.51
N HIS A 84 1.50 -4.51 -3.36
CA HIS A 84 2.53 -5.48 -3.00
C HIS A 84 2.30 -6.00 -1.57
N SER A 85 1.73 -7.20 -1.44
CA SER A 85 1.23 -7.78 -0.19
C SER A 85 -0.09 -7.16 0.31
N LEU A 86 -1.04 -6.97 -0.62
CA LEU A 86 -2.32 -6.26 -0.42
C LEU A 86 -3.18 -6.80 0.74
N ASP A 87 -2.98 -8.05 1.14
CA ASP A 87 -3.73 -8.64 2.25
C ASP A 87 -3.45 -7.90 3.57
N PHE A 88 -2.20 -7.47 3.82
CA PHE A 88 -1.87 -6.71 5.03
C PHE A 88 -2.52 -5.33 5.02
N ASP A 89 -2.51 -4.66 3.87
CA ASP A 89 -3.16 -3.36 3.71
C ASP A 89 -4.68 -3.44 3.94
N LEU A 90 -5.32 -4.42 3.31
CA LEU A 90 -6.76 -4.64 3.41
C LEU A 90 -7.16 -5.08 4.82
N GLU A 91 -6.33 -5.88 5.51
CA GLU A 91 -6.55 -6.29 6.89
C GLU A 91 -6.57 -5.08 7.83
N VAL A 92 -5.56 -4.20 7.79
CA VAL A 92 -5.52 -3.03 8.68
C VAL A 92 -6.58 -1.98 8.33
N LEU A 93 -7.05 -1.96 7.09
CA LEU A 93 -8.21 -1.17 6.66
C LEU A 93 -9.54 -1.82 7.05
N ASN A 94 -9.55 -3.08 7.51
CA ASN A 94 -10.74 -3.90 7.71
C ASN A 94 -11.66 -3.88 6.47
N LEU A 95 -11.05 -4.10 5.31
CA LEU A 95 -11.70 -4.17 4.00
C LEU A 95 -11.36 -5.50 3.31
N SER A 96 -12.16 -5.84 2.29
CA SER A 96 -11.86 -6.94 1.39
C SER A 96 -11.99 -6.48 -0.05
N HIS A 97 -11.32 -7.19 -0.96
CA HIS A 97 -11.41 -6.93 -2.39
C HIS A 97 -11.44 -8.26 -3.14
N PRO A 98 -12.25 -8.41 -4.21
CA PRO A 98 -12.34 -9.67 -4.95
C PRO A 98 -10.97 -10.13 -5.47
N GLU A 99 -10.60 -11.39 -5.24
CA GLU A 99 -9.29 -11.94 -5.65
C GLU A 99 -9.02 -11.72 -7.16
N HIS A 100 -10.03 -11.91 -8.01
CA HIS A 100 -9.90 -11.72 -9.45
C HIS A 100 -9.66 -10.25 -9.87
N ASN A 101 -9.87 -9.28 -8.98
CA ASN A 101 -9.58 -7.86 -9.20
C ASN A 101 -8.30 -7.40 -8.48
N LYS A 102 -7.64 -8.26 -7.68
CA LYS A 102 -6.33 -7.96 -7.10
C LYS A 102 -5.20 -8.24 -8.09
N ARG A 103 -4.20 -7.38 -8.09
CA ARG A 103 -2.96 -7.47 -8.87
C ARG A 103 -1.81 -7.30 -7.89
N ASP A 104 -1.58 -8.35 -7.10
CA ASP A 104 -0.64 -8.35 -5.98
C ASP A 104 0.71 -8.92 -6.40
N PHE A 105 1.72 -8.05 -6.51
CA PHE A 105 3.07 -8.43 -6.93
C PHE A 105 3.73 -9.45 -6.00
N ALA A 106 3.36 -9.49 -4.72
CA ALA A 106 3.90 -10.47 -3.78
C ALA A 106 3.31 -11.88 -4.00
N LYS A 107 2.20 -12.01 -4.72
CA LYS A 107 1.50 -13.28 -4.96
C LYS A 107 1.65 -13.82 -6.38
N HIS A 108 2.15 -13.03 -7.30
CA HIS A 108 2.22 -13.43 -8.70
C HIS A 108 3.51 -14.22 -9.01
N PRO A 109 3.44 -15.44 -9.58
CA PRO A 109 4.59 -16.34 -9.73
C PRO A 109 5.81 -15.75 -10.45
N MET A 110 5.59 -14.85 -11.42
CA MET A 110 6.66 -14.16 -12.16
C MET A 110 7.56 -13.30 -11.27
N PHE A 111 7.03 -12.77 -10.16
CA PHE A 111 7.73 -11.85 -9.27
C PHE A 111 8.22 -12.54 -7.99
N MET A 112 8.15 -13.86 -7.94
CA MET A 112 8.69 -14.68 -6.85
C MET A 112 10.09 -15.19 -7.16
N LYS A 113 10.87 -15.44 -6.11
CA LYS A 113 12.17 -16.11 -6.17
C LYS A 113 12.20 -17.24 -5.14
N ASN A 114 12.46 -18.47 -5.60
CA ASN A 114 12.49 -19.67 -4.76
C ASN A 114 11.20 -19.86 -3.93
N GLY A 115 10.04 -19.57 -4.52
CA GLY A 115 8.74 -19.66 -3.86
C GLY A 115 8.45 -18.58 -2.82
N GLN A 116 9.30 -17.55 -2.72
CA GLN A 116 9.11 -16.39 -1.84
C GLN A 116 8.89 -15.11 -2.64
N PRO A 117 8.06 -14.16 -2.16
CA PRO A 117 7.92 -12.86 -2.80
C PRO A 117 9.27 -12.12 -2.82
N ARG A 118 9.60 -11.51 -3.96
CA ARG A 118 10.69 -10.53 -4.01
C ARG A 118 10.21 -9.21 -3.42
N SER A 119 11.11 -8.42 -2.83
CA SER A 119 10.76 -7.10 -2.32
C SER A 119 10.35 -6.14 -3.45
N LEU A 120 9.45 -5.19 -3.16
CA LEU A 120 9.11 -4.12 -4.11
C LEU A 120 10.36 -3.36 -4.56
N LYS A 121 11.30 -3.11 -3.65
CA LYS A 121 12.59 -2.47 -3.94
C LYS A 121 13.41 -3.22 -4.99
N ASP A 122 13.45 -4.54 -4.93
CA ASP A 122 14.17 -5.34 -5.93
C ASP A 122 13.44 -5.37 -7.27
N LEU A 123 12.11 -5.41 -7.26
CA LEU A 123 11.30 -5.33 -8.49
C LEU A 123 11.45 -3.96 -9.17
N ALA A 124 11.43 -2.87 -8.40
CA ALA A 124 11.63 -1.51 -8.88
C ALA A 124 13.03 -1.34 -9.50
N ARG A 125 14.07 -1.83 -8.82
CA ARG A 125 15.44 -1.75 -9.31
C ARG A 125 15.61 -2.51 -10.62
N GLU A 126 15.13 -3.76 -10.68
CA GLU A 126 15.32 -4.61 -11.86
C GLU A 126 14.48 -4.16 -13.05
N HIS A 127 13.20 -3.84 -12.82
CA HIS A 127 12.25 -3.65 -13.92
C HIS A 127 12.03 -2.19 -14.29
N LEU A 128 12.28 -1.25 -13.37
CA LEU A 128 12.10 0.18 -13.60
C LEU A 128 13.41 0.97 -13.58
N ASN A 129 14.55 0.35 -13.23
CA ASN A 129 15.82 1.04 -12.98
C ASN A 129 15.67 2.16 -11.94
N LYS A 130 14.84 1.94 -10.91
CA LYS A 130 14.56 2.90 -9.83
C LYS A 130 15.07 2.37 -8.50
N ASN A 131 15.70 3.24 -7.72
CA ASN A 131 15.90 3.01 -6.30
C ASN A 131 14.76 3.69 -5.55
N ILE A 132 14.07 2.91 -4.72
CA ILE A 132 13.00 3.36 -3.83
C ILE A 132 13.37 2.99 -2.39
N GLN A 133 12.64 3.54 -1.43
CA GLN A 133 12.87 3.29 0.00
C GLN A 133 14.35 3.59 0.35
N GLU A 134 14.86 4.71 -0.16
CA GLU A 134 16.17 5.25 0.20
C GLU A 134 16.03 6.06 1.48
N GLY A 135 16.18 5.37 2.61
CA GLY A 135 15.88 5.91 3.94
C GLY A 135 14.65 5.23 4.51
N HIS A 136 13.53 5.95 4.56
CA HIS A 136 12.26 5.43 5.04
C HIS A 136 11.36 4.99 3.88
N HIS A 137 10.48 4.04 4.17
CA HIS A 137 9.34 3.71 3.32
C HIS A 137 8.39 4.90 3.23
N ASP A 138 7.81 5.07 2.05
CA ASP A 138 6.75 6.03 1.79
C ASP A 138 5.68 5.37 0.95
N SER A 139 4.53 5.12 1.56
CA SER A 139 3.37 4.54 0.85
C SER A 139 2.99 5.20 -0.48
N LEU A 140 3.26 6.49 -0.69
CA LEU A 140 2.95 7.13 -1.97
C LEU A 140 3.98 6.74 -3.06
N GLU A 141 5.27 6.69 -2.74
CA GLU A 141 6.31 6.12 -3.61
C GLU A 141 6.00 4.66 -3.94
N ASP A 142 5.63 3.86 -2.94
CA ASP A 142 5.39 2.43 -3.11
C ASP A 142 4.13 2.14 -3.94
N ALA A 143 3.02 2.86 -3.70
CA ALA A 143 1.81 2.76 -4.53
C ALA A 143 2.07 3.17 -5.99
N ARG A 144 2.83 4.25 -6.22
CA ARG A 144 3.22 4.68 -7.57
C ARG A 144 4.10 3.65 -8.26
N THR A 145 5.05 3.09 -7.54
CA THR A 145 5.94 2.05 -8.06
C THR A 145 5.15 0.81 -8.46
N CYS A 146 4.19 0.37 -7.64
CA CYS A 146 3.30 -0.73 -7.97
C CYS A 146 2.49 -0.44 -9.25
N MET A 147 1.96 0.78 -9.40
CA MET A 147 1.25 1.18 -10.63
C MET A 147 2.16 1.16 -11.86
N GLU A 148 3.38 1.66 -11.76
CA GLU A 148 4.35 1.64 -12.86
C GLU A 148 4.73 0.21 -13.28
N LEU A 149 4.99 -0.67 -12.31
CA LEU A 149 5.20 -2.10 -12.56
C LEU A 149 3.97 -2.70 -13.24
N TYR A 150 2.76 -2.39 -12.77
CA TYR A 150 1.53 -2.89 -13.38
C TYR A 150 1.41 -2.44 -14.83
N LYS A 151 1.64 -1.16 -15.15
CA LYS A 151 1.62 -0.67 -16.53
C LYS A 151 2.63 -1.39 -17.43
N LYS A 152 3.79 -1.79 -16.89
CA LYS A 152 4.78 -2.58 -17.63
C LYS A 152 4.37 -4.03 -17.84
N PHE A 153 3.63 -4.61 -16.90
CA PHE A 153 3.31 -6.04 -16.87
C PHE A 153 1.80 -6.36 -16.87
N TYR A 154 0.94 -5.45 -17.35
CA TYR A 154 -0.51 -5.63 -17.25
C TYR A 154 -1.03 -6.83 -18.06
N ARG A 155 -0.30 -7.23 -19.11
CA ARG A 155 -0.66 -8.36 -20.00
C ARG A 155 -0.38 -9.73 -19.38
N GLN A 156 0.31 -9.76 -18.25
CA GLN A 156 0.70 -10.97 -17.53
C GLN A 156 -0.35 -11.38 -16.47
N TRP A 157 -1.42 -10.59 -16.32
CA TRP A 157 -2.47 -10.75 -15.31
C TRP A 157 -3.82 -11.17 -15.87
#